data_AF-A0A1Q4D4Z4-F1
#
_entry.id   AF-A0A1Q4D4Z4-F1
#
_cell.length_a   1.000
_cell.length_b   1.000
_cell.length_c   1.000
_cell.angle_alpha   90.00
_cell.angle_beta   90.00
_cell.angle_gamma   90.00
#
_symmetry.space_group_name_H-M   'P 1'
#
loop_
_entity.id
_entity.type
_entity.pdbx_description
1 polymer ?
#
loop_
_entity_poly.entity_id
_entity_poly.type
_entity_poly.pdbx_seq_one_letter_code
_entity_poly.pdbx_strand_id
1 'polypeptide(L)'
;MSVPSKDRRAMGFFVGLLLAALLIAGGLSYFASSAPDGLDTVARNGCVLTEDGEPESGTCIAQNAQDSATAGSPLADYAVGGGEGTTGLAGVLGVVACLAVGGGLFWVLRRRDS
;
A
#
# COMPACT_ATOMS: atom_id res chain seq x y z
N MET A 1 -4.61 -21.63 35.28
CA MET A 1 -4.52 -20.72 34.11
C MET A 1 -4.20 -19.31 34.57
N SER A 2 -2.99 -18.83 34.34
CA SER A 2 -2.66 -17.41 34.51
C SER A 2 -3.32 -16.62 33.39
N VAL A 3 -4.18 -15.67 33.74
CA VAL A 3 -4.69 -14.68 32.79
C VAL A 3 -3.46 -13.89 32.32
N PRO A 4 -3.16 -13.80 31.01
CA PRO A 4 -2.03 -13.00 30.56
C PRO A 4 -2.27 -11.56 31.03
N SER A 5 -1.40 -11.08 31.93
CA SER A 5 -1.42 -9.69 32.34
C SER A 5 -1.17 -8.85 31.10
N LYS A 6 -2.16 -8.06 30.70
CA LYS A 6 -2.05 -7.15 29.57
C LYS A 6 -0.91 -6.18 29.87
N ASP A 7 0.25 -6.40 29.26
CA ASP A 7 1.37 -5.47 29.34
C ASP A 7 0.91 -4.15 28.75
N ARG A 8 0.54 -3.21 29.62
CA ARG A 8 -0.01 -1.90 29.21
C ARG A 8 0.95 -1.15 28.30
N ARG A 9 2.26 -1.38 28.46
CA ARG A 9 3.32 -0.84 27.60
C ARG A 9 3.28 -1.44 26.19
N ALA A 10 3.17 -2.77 26.06
CA ALA A 10 3.05 -3.44 24.77
C ALA A 10 1.75 -3.03 24.05
N MET A 11 0.63 -2.98 24.78
CA MET A 11 -0.63 -2.51 24.21
C MET A 11 -0.53 -1.05 23.71
N GLY A 12 0.07 -0.16 24.50
CA GLY A 12 0.28 1.23 24.10
C GLY A 12 1.11 1.35 22.82
N PHE A 13 2.16 0.54 22.68
CA PHE A 13 2.99 0.49 21.47
C PHE A 13 2.17 0.07 20.23
N PHE A 14 1.40 -1.02 20.31
CA PHE A 14 0.60 -1.49 19.17
C PHE A 14 -0.51 -0.51 18.78
N VAL A 15 -1.14 0.15 19.75
CA VAL A 15 -2.14 1.20 19.47
C VAL A 15 -1.47 2.41 18.81
N GLY A 16 -0.32 2.84 19.31
CA GLY A 16 0.45 3.94 18.70
C GLY A 16 0.87 3.63 17.26
N LEU A 17 1.39 2.42 17.03
CA LEU A 17 1.77 1.95 15.69
C LEU A 17 0.56 1.89 14.75
N LEU A 18 -0.59 1.39 15.22
CA LEU A 18 -1.82 1.34 14.43
C LEU A 18 -2.29 2.74 14.04
N LEU A 19 -2.29 3.69 14.98
CA LEU A 19 -2.68 5.07 14.70
C LEU A 19 -1.72 5.72 13.70
N ALA A 20 -0.41 5.53 13.86
CA ALA A 20 0.59 6.02 12.92
C ALA A 20 0.37 5.43 11.52
N ALA A 21 0.13 4.12 11.41
CA ALA A 21 -0.14 3.45 10.15
C ALA A 21 -1.41 4.00 9.47
N LEU A 22 -2.50 4.19 10.21
CA LEU A 22 -3.74 4.75 9.67
C LEU A 22 -3.59 6.22 9.25
N LEU A 23 -2.84 7.02 10.00
CA LEU A 23 -2.55 8.41 9.64
C LEU A 23 -1.71 8.51 8.36
N ILE A 24 -0.71 7.65 8.22
CA ILE A 24 0.12 7.61 7.01
C ILE A 24 -0.72 7.13 5.82
N ALA A 25 -1.41 6.00 5.99
CA ALA A 25 -2.17 5.36 4.92
C ALA A 25 -3.38 6.19 4.46
N GLY A 26 -4.13 6.76 5.39
CA GLY A 26 -5.37 7.49 5.10
C GLY A 26 -5.21 9.00 4.96
N GLY A 27 -4.16 9.60 5.52
CA GLY A 27 -3.97 11.05 5.54
C GLY A 27 -2.79 11.50 4.68
N LEU A 28 -1.57 11.06 5.04
CA LEU A 28 -0.35 11.50 4.38
C LEU A 28 -0.22 11.00 2.93
N SER A 29 -0.90 9.91 2.58
CA SER A 29 -0.92 9.36 1.22
C SER A 29 -1.42 10.35 0.16
N TYR A 30 -2.34 11.24 0.51
CA TYR A 30 -2.83 12.29 -0.42
C TYR A 30 -1.78 13.34 -0.77
N PHE A 31 -0.74 13.48 0.06
CA PHE A 31 0.37 14.41 -0.18
C PHE A 31 1.52 13.75 -0.95
N ALA A 32 1.43 12.45 -1.26
CA ALA A 32 2.43 11.78 -2.07
C ALA A 32 2.32 12.26 -3.53
N SER A 33 3.47 12.50 -4.17
CA SER A 33 3.53 12.87 -5.58
C SER A 33 3.16 11.66 -6.45
N SER A 34 2.13 11.81 -7.29
CA SER A 34 1.62 10.75 -8.15
C SER A 34 2.08 10.83 -9.61
N ALA A 35 2.68 11.94 -10.06
CA ALA A 35 3.11 12.08 -11.45
C ALA A 35 4.22 13.15 -11.65
N PRO A 36 5.45 12.75 -12.03
CA PRO A 36 6.01 11.41 -11.91
C PRO A 36 6.44 11.13 -10.45
N ASP A 37 6.23 9.91 -9.98
CA ASP A 37 6.85 9.48 -8.73
C ASP A 37 8.35 9.18 -8.95
N GLY A 38 9.08 8.91 -7.87
CA GLY A 38 10.52 8.66 -7.97
C GLY A 38 10.86 7.42 -8.80
N LEU A 39 9.98 6.40 -8.78
CA LEU A 39 10.20 5.17 -9.52
C LEU A 39 9.95 5.36 -11.02
N ASP A 40 8.87 6.04 -11.39
CA ASP A 40 8.53 6.36 -12.78
C ASP A 40 9.59 7.28 -13.41
N THR A 41 10.10 8.26 -12.65
CA THR A 41 11.24 9.09 -13.09
C THR A 41 12.44 8.24 -13.47
N VAL A 42 12.80 7.26 -12.63
CA VAL A 42 13.93 6.35 -12.91
C VAL A 42 13.61 5.38 -14.05
N ALA A 43 12.37 4.92 -14.14
CA ALA A 43 11.92 4.00 -15.20
C ALA A 43 11.96 4.64 -16.59
N ARG A 44 11.74 5.95 -16.68
CA ARG A 44 11.77 6.76 -17.91
C ARG A 44 13.16 7.30 -18.26
N ASN A 45 14.14 7.20 -17.36
CA ASN A 45 15.50 7.66 -17.64
C ASN A 45 16.09 6.95 -18.86
N GLY A 46 16.55 7.73 -19.85
CA GLY A 46 17.12 7.22 -21.10
C GLY A 46 16.11 7.04 -22.25
N CYS A 47 14.84 7.39 -22.04
CA CYS A 47 13.85 7.52 -23.10
C CYS A 47 13.62 8.98 -23.50
N VAL A 48 13.30 9.18 -24.76
CA VAL A 48 12.67 10.38 -25.29
C VAL A 48 11.16 10.18 -25.13
N LEU A 49 10.52 11.06 -24.36
CA LEU A 49 9.09 11.03 -24.11
C LEU A 49 8.37 11.96 -25.09
N THR A 50 7.20 11.53 -25.55
CA THR A 50 6.23 12.37 -26.28
C THR A 50 5.62 13.43 -25.36
N GLU A 51 4.88 14.40 -25.91
CA GLU A 51 4.16 15.41 -25.10
C GLU A 51 3.17 14.78 -24.10
N ASP A 52 2.61 13.62 -24.45
CA ASP A 52 1.71 12.84 -23.61
C ASP A 52 2.42 12.02 -22.51
N GLY A 53 3.76 12.06 -22.45
CA GLY A 53 4.57 11.35 -21.45
C GLY A 53 4.89 9.90 -21.79
N GLU A 54 4.46 9.41 -22.95
CA GLU A 54 4.74 8.05 -23.43
C GLU A 54 6.14 7.93 -24.04
N PRO A 55 6.83 6.79 -23.88
CA PRO A 55 8.17 6.58 -24.44
C PRO A 55 8.10 6.39 -25.98
N GLU A 56 8.69 7.33 -26.73
CA GLU A 56 8.72 7.29 -28.20
C GLU A 56 9.98 6.59 -28.73
N SER A 57 11.14 6.87 -28.14
CA SER A 57 12.41 6.28 -28.56
C SER A 57 13.45 6.25 -27.43
N GLY A 58 14.51 5.44 -27.57
CA GLY A 58 15.58 5.32 -26.58
C GLY A 58 15.64 3.92 -25.96
N THR A 59 16.33 3.80 -24.83
CA THR A 59 16.46 2.54 -24.08
C THR A 59 16.18 2.80 -22.61
N CYS A 60 14.94 2.57 -22.19
CA CYS A 60 14.53 2.63 -20.78
C CYS A 60 13.54 1.50 -20.43
N ILE A 61 13.27 1.33 -19.14
CA ILE A 61 12.36 0.30 -18.61
C ILE A 61 10.91 0.58 -19.03
N ALA A 62 10.51 1.85 -19.10
CA ALA A 62 9.15 2.25 -19.44
C ALA A 62 8.66 1.78 -20.82
N GLN A 63 9.55 1.50 -21.78
CA GLN A 63 9.14 0.97 -23.10
C GLN A 63 8.45 -0.40 -23.05
N ASN A 64 8.67 -1.15 -21.97
CA ASN A 64 8.01 -2.45 -21.76
C ASN A 64 6.94 -2.36 -20.66
N ALA A 65 6.49 -1.16 -20.32
CA ALA A 65 5.36 -1.00 -19.43
C ALA A 65 4.13 -1.67 -20.06
N GLN A 66 3.50 -2.58 -19.32
CA GLN A 66 2.28 -3.25 -19.71
C GLN A 66 1.29 -3.15 -18.56
N ASP A 67 0.01 -3.14 -18.91
CA ASP A 67 -1.05 -3.19 -17.92
C ASP A 67 -0.89 -4.43 -17.05
N SER A 68 -0.99 -4.22 -15.73
CA SER A 68 -0.99 -5.33 -14.80
C SER A 68 -2.24 -6.21 -15.00
N ALA A 69 -2.16 -7.49 -14.70
CA ALA A 69 -3.32 -8.40 -14.77
C ALA A 69 -4.50 -7.94 -13.89
N THR A 70 -4.22 -7.07 -12.91
CA THR A 70 -5.19 -6.47 -11.99
C THR A 70 -5.53 -5.02 -12.32
N ALA A 71 -5.12 -4.50 -13.48
CA ALA A 71 -5.40 -3.12 -13.90
C ALA A 71 -6.91 -2.84 -14.01
N GLY A 72 -7.74 -3.86 -14.30
CA GLY A 72 -9.20 -3.74 -14.28
C GLY A 72 -9.84 -3.98 -12.91
N SER A 73 -9.07 -4.16 -11.84
CA SER A 73 -9.60 -4.46 -10.51
C SER A 73 -10.14 -3.19 -9.82
N PRO A 74 -11.10 -3.32 -8.89
CA PRO A 74 -11.64 -2.17 -8.16
C PRO A 74 -10.63 -1.52 -7.20
N LEU A 75 -9.42 -2.06 -7.07
CA LEU A 75 -8.31 -1.52 -6.29
C LEU A 75 -7.11 -1.10 -7.15
N ALA A 76 -7.29 -1.08 -8.48
CA ALA A 76 -6.26 -0.61 -9.41
C ALA A 76 -5.90 0.85 -9.11
N ASP A 77 -4.63 1.20 -9.33
CA ASP A 77 -4.09 2.55 -9.15
C ASP A 77 -4.34 3.13 -7.75
N TYR A 78 -4.46 2.25 -6.75
CA TYR A 78 -4.82 2.60 -5.38
C TYR A 78 -6.15 3.35 -5.27
N ALA A 79 -7.04 3.24 -6.27
CA ALA A 79 -8.39 3.77 -6.20
C ALA A 79 -9.36 2.73 -5.62
N VAL A 80 -10.48 3.15 -5.05
CA VAL A 80 -11.57 2.28 -4.62
C VAL A 80 -12.71 2.45 -5.61
N GLY A 81 -12.98 1.41 -6.40
CA GLY A 81 -14.03 1.41 -7.44
C GLY A 81 -13.77 2.39 -8.57
N GLY A 82 -12.51 2.76 -8.82
CA GLY A 82 -12.14 3.77 -9.82
C GLY A 82 -12.43 5.22 -9.40
N GLY A 83 -12.78 5.46 -8.12
CA GLY A 83 -13.01 6.81 -7.62
C GLY A 83 -11.70 7.60 -7.51
N GLU A 84 -11.63 8.76 -8.14
CA GLU A 84 -10.50 9.68 -8.00
C GLU A 84 -10.37 10.16 -6.53
N GLY A 85 -9.13 10.29 -6.05
CA GLY A 85 -8.87 10.76 -4.69
C GLY A 85 -9.29 9.79 -3.58
N THR A 86 -9.36 8.48 -3.87
CA THR A 86 -9.66 7.44 -2.87
C THR A 86 -8.42 6.67 -2.39
N THR A 87 -7.23 7.16 -2.73
CA THR A 87 -5.92 6.57 -2.37
C THR A 87 -5.77 6.32 -0.88
N GLY A 88 -6.26 7.24 -0.04
CA GLY A 88 -6.25 7.06 1.41
C GLY A 88 -7.17 5.93 1.89
N LEU A 89 -8.33 5.76 1.27
CA LEU A 89 -9.26 4.67 1.59
C LEU A 89 -8.69 3.31 1.20
N ALA A 90 -8.08 3.21 0.02
CA ALA A 90 -7.38 1.99 -0.40
C ALA A 90 -6.24 1.63 0.58
N GLY A 91 -5.48 2.62 1.04
CA GLY A 91 -4.44 2.45 2.06
C GLY A 91 -5.00 1.91 3.39
N VAL A 92 -6.08 2.48 3.89
CA VAL A 92 -6.73 2.02 5.15
C VAL A 92 -7.25 0.59 5.00
N LEU A 93 -7.88 0.26 3.87
CA LEU A 93 -8.32 -1.12 3.58
C LEU A 93 -7.15 -2.10 3.59
N GLY A 94 -6.01 -1.71 3.00
CA GLY A 94 -4.76 -2.49 3.03
C GLY A 94 -4.27 -2.76 4.45
N VAL A 95 -4.24 -1.75 5.33
CA VAL A 95 -3.84 -1.92 6.74
C VAL A 95 -4.77 -2.91 7.46
N VAL A 96 -6.08 -2.77 7.30
CA VAL A 96 -7.06 -3.68 7.90
C VAL A 96 -6.90 -5.10 7.39
N ALA A 97 -6.69 -5.28 6.08
CA ALA A 97 -6.47 -6.59 5.46
C ALA A 97 -5.21 -7.27 6.01
N CYS A 98 -4.09 -6.56 6.12
CA CYS A 98 -2.85 -7.08 6.69
C CYS A 98 -3.02 -7.54 8.14
N LEU A 99 -3.73 -6.76 8.97
CA LEU A 99 -3.99 -7.13 10.37
C LEU A 99 -4.91 -8.34 10.47
N ALA A 100 -5.94 -8.43 9.61
CA ALA A 100 -6.84 -9.56 9.57
C ALA A 100 -6.12 -10.84 9.16
N VAL A 101 -5.31 -10.80 8.10
CA VAL A 101 -4.57 -11.96 7.60
C VAL A 101 -3.47 -12.37 8.58
N GLY A 102 -2.62 -11.43 9.00
CA GLY A 102 -1.52 -11.72 9.91
C GLY A 102 -2.01 -12.16 11.29
N GLY A 103 -3.00 -11.45 11.84
CA GLY A 103 -3.61 -11.79 13.13
C GLY A 103 -4.39 -13.10 13.08
N GLY A 104 -5.13 -13.34 11.99
CA GLY A 104 -5.86 -14.59 11.75
C GLY A 104 -4.91 -15.78 11.64
N LEU A 105 -3.85 -15.64 10.84
CA LEU A 105 -2.84 -16.69 10.68
C LEU A 105 -2.13 -16.98 12.02
N PHE A 106 -1.74 -15.94 12.76
CA PHE A 106 -1.16 -16.12 14.10
C PHE A 106 -2.13 -16.82 15.04
N TRP A 107 -3.43 -16.47 15.01
CA TRP A 107 -4.44 -17.10 15.85
C TRP A 107 -4.68 -18.56 15.52
N VAL A 108 -4.60 -18.95 14.24
CA VAL A 108 -4.71 -20.34 13.78
C VAL A 108 -3.46 -21.14 14.14
N LEU A 109 -2.27 -20.55 13.96
CA LEU A 109 -0.99 -21.23 14.17
C LEU A 109 -0.54 -21.26 15.63
N ARG A 110 -1.05 -20.37 16.49
CA ARG A 110 -0.69 -20.39 17.90
C ARG A 110 -1.08 -21.75 18.49
N ARG A 111 -0.11 -22.44 19.09
CA ARG A 111 -0.40 -23.65 19.86
C ARG A 111 -1.27 -23.23 21.05
N ARG A 112 -2.44 -23.86 21.17
CA ARG A 112 -3.25 -23.78 22.38
C ARG A 112 -2.66 -24.81 23.34
N ASP A 113 -1.76 -24.37 24.21
CA ASP A 113 -1.36 -25.21 25.34
C ASP A 113 -2.63 -25.54 26.12
N SER A 114 -2.98 -26.83 26.16
CA SER A 114 -4.10 -27.37 26.94
C SER A 114 -3.70 -27.50 28.41
#